data_AF-A0A846SWR7-F1
#
_entry.id   AF-A0A846SWR7-F1
#
_cell.length_a   1.000
_cell.length_b   1.000
_cell.length_c   1.000
_cell.angle_alpha   90.00
_cell.angle_beta   90.00
_cell.angle_gamma   90.00
#
_symmetry.space_group_name_H-M   'P 1'
#
loop_
_entity.id
_entity.type
_entity.pdbx_description
1 polymer ?
#
loop_
_entity_poly.entity_id
_entity_poly.type
_entity_poly.pdbx_seq_one_letter_code
_entity_poly.pdbx_strand_id
1 'polypeptide(L)' 'MEMTEIENYKRQLGELRVEHRDLDQVIIRLSEDPLVDELQLKRLKKRKLMLKDMITHLENKLIPDLNA' A
#
# COMPACT_ATOMS: atom_id res chain seq x y z
N MET A 1 -20.43 17.55 8.80
CA MET A 1 -19.13 18.20 9.05
C MET A 1 -18.27 17.94 7.82
N GLU A 2 -17.78 18.99 7.16
CA GLU A 2 -16.74 18.80 6.14
C GLU A 2 -15.47 18.31 6.83
N MET A 3 -14.98 17.14 6.42
CA MET A 3 -13.64 16.70 6.82
C MET A 3 -12.61 17.62 6.18
N THR A 4 -11.63 18.05 6.96
CA THR A 4 -10.51 18.84 6.46
C THR A 4 -9.70 18.02 5.44
N GLU A 5 -9.01 18.69 4.52
CA GLU A 5 -8.13 18.00 3.54
C GLU A 5 -7.11 17.07 4.21
N ILE A 6 -6.60 17.47 5.37
CA ILE A 6 -5.69 16.66 6.21
C ILE A 6 -6.37 15.38 6.70
N GLU A 7 -7.62 15.46 7.16
CA GLU A 7 -8.39 14.28 7.59
C GLU A 7 -8.69 13.34 6.43
N ASN A 8 -8.98 13.89 5.25
CA ASN A 8 -9.17 13.09 4.04
C ASN A 8 -7.90 12.32 3.66
N TYR A 9 -6.74 12.99 3.67
CA TYR A 9 -5.46 12.33 3.41
C TYR A 9 -5.12 11.28 4.47
N LYS A 10 -5.39 11.52 5.76
CA LYS A 10 -5.19 10.50 6.81
C LYS A 10 -6.09 9.29 6.61
N ARG A 11 -7.35 9.49 6.22
CA ARG A 11 -8.30 8.41 5.92
C ARG A 11 -7.80 7.56 4.74
N GLN A 12 -7.44 8.21 3.64
CA GLN A 12 -6.89 7.53 2.46
C GLN A 12 -5.59 6.77 2.78
N LEU A 13 -4.70 7.35 3.60
CA LEU A 13 -3.48 6.70 4.04
C LEU A 13 -3.78 5.42 4.85
N GLY A 14 -4.80 5.47 5.72
CA GLY A 14 -5.27 4.30 6.46
C GLY A 14 -5.77 3.19 5.53
N GLU A 15 -6.60 3.54 4.54
CA GLU A 15 -7.12 2.60 3.54
C GLU A 15 -5.99 1.94 2.74
N LEU A 16 -5.03 2.72 2.23
CA LEU A 16 -3.89 2.21 1.48
C LEU A 16 -3.01 1.28 2.33
N ARG A 17 -2.78 1.60 3.60
CA ARG A 17 -1.99 0.75 4.52
C ARG A 17 -2.65 -0.58 4.79
N VAL A 18 -3.98 -0.60 4.94
CA VAL A 18 -4.76 -1.84 5.09
C VAL A 18 -4.65 -2.67 3.81
N GLU A 19 -4.91 -2.09 2.64
CA GLU A 19 -4.82 -2.82 1.36
C GLU A 19 -3.41 -3.37 1.12
N HIS A 20 -2.37 -2.60 1.42
CA HIS A 20 -0.99 -3.04 1.30
C HIS A 20 -0.68 -4.24 2.22
N ARG A 21 -1.16 -4.22 3.47
CA ARG A 21 -0.97 -5.32 4.43
C ARG A 21 -1.74 -6.57 4.00
N ASP A 22 -2.98 -6.43 3.54
CA ASP A 22 -3.78 -7.56 3.08
C ASP A 22 -3.16 -8.21 1.86
N LEU A 23 -2.69 -7.40 0.91
CA LEU A 23 -1.99 -7.88 -0.28
C LEU A 23 -0.68 -8.61 0.08
N ASP A 24 0.06 -8.12 1.07
CA ASP A 24 1.25 -8.81 1.58
C ASP A 24 0.91 -10.18 2.15
N GLN A 25 -0.14 -10.27 2.96
CA GLN A 25 -0.57 -11.54 3.55
C GLN A 25 -1.02 -12.54 2.49
N VAL A 26 -1.66 -12.08 1.42
CA VAL A 26 -2.02 -12.90 0.25
C VAL A 26 -0.77 -13.40 -0.47
N ILE A 27 0.21 -12.52 -0.70
CA ILE A 27 1.48 -12.88 -1.35
C ILE A 27 2.21 -13.95 -0.54
N ILE A 28 2.28 -13.81 0.80
CA ILE A 28 2.94 -14.78 1.68
C ILE A 28 2.28 -16.16 1.53
N ARG A 29 0.95 -16.24 1.69
CA ARG A 29 0.22 -17.51 1.58
C ARG A 29 0.38 -18.16 0.20
N LEU A 30 0.31 -17.36 -0.87
CA LEU A 30 0.49 -17.87 -2.23
C LEU A 30 1.93 -18.33 -2.49
N SER A 31 2.92 -17.69 -1.87
CA SER A 31 4.32 -18.07 -2.04
C SER A 31 4.74 -19.36 -1.34
N GLU A 32 3.92 -19.86 -0.41
CA GLU A 32 4.13 -21.14 0.26
C GLU A 32 3.76 -22.34 -0.64
N ASP A 33 2.97 -22.11 -1.69
CA ASP A 33 2.56 -23.14 -2.66
C ASP A 33 3.62 -23.30 -3.78
N PRO A 34 4.29 -24.46 -3.92
CA PRO A 34 5.27 -24.70 -4.98
C PRO A 34 4.68 -24.70 -6.40
N LEU A 35 3.36 -24.83 -6.55
CA LEU A 35 2.65 -24.85 -7.83
C LEU A 35 2.01 -23.50 -8.17
N VAL A 36 2.29 -22.46 -7.37
CA VAL A 36 1.71 -21.13 -7.60
C VAL A 36 2.12 -20.57 -8.97
N ASP A 37 1.18 -19.89 -9.63
CA ASP A 37 1.46 -19.12 -10.83
C ASP A 37 2.42 -17.96 -10.51
N GLU A 38 3.68 -18.10 -10.94
CA GLU A 38 4.71 -17.08 -10.74
C GLU A 38 4.37 -15.73 -11.38
N LEU A 39 3.65 -15.72 -12.51
CA LEU A 39 3.24 -14.48 -13.18
C LEU A 39 2.19 -13.77 -12.35
N GLN A 40 1.24 -14.51 -11.78
CA GLN A 40 0.27 -13.97 -10.82
C GLN A 40 1.00 -13.38 -9.60
N LEU A 41 1.94 -14.13 -9.02
CA LEU A 41 2.71 -13.67 -7.86
C LEU A 41 3.52 -12.39 -8.17
N LYS A 42 4.15 -12.31 -9.35
CA LYS A 42 4.85 -11.11 -9.82
C LYS A 42 3.91 -9.90 -9.96
N ARG A 43 2.70 -10.10 -10.51
CA ARG A 43 1.69 -9.04 -10.64
C ARG A 43 1.24 -8.52 -9.27
N LEU A 44 1.01 -9.41 -8.31
CA LEU A 44 0.63 -9.04 -6.94
C LEU A 44 1.76 -8.25 -6.25
N LYS A 45 3.01 -8.70 -6.36
CA LYS A 45 4.18 -7.98 -5.83
C LYS A 45 4.33 -6.58 -6.45
N LYS A 46 4.09 -6.45 -7.77
CA LYS A 46 4.09 -5.14 -8.45
C LYS A 46 2.99 -4.22 -7.92
N ARG A 47 1.78 -4.73 -7.70
CA ARG A 47 0.68 -3.97 -7.09
C ARG A 47 1.03 -3.54 -5.66
N LYS A 48 1.65 -4.42 -4.86
CA LYS A 48 2.12 -4.09 -3.51
C LYS A 48 3.14 -2.95 -3.54
N LEU A 49 4.08 -2.97 -4.49
CA LEU A 49 5.05 -1.89 -4.66
C LEU A 49 4.35 -0.56 -4.98
N MET A 50 3.38 -0.56 -5.90
CA MET A 50 2.59 0.64 -6.23
C MET A 50 1.85 1.21 -5.01
N LEU A 51 1.24 0.34 -4.18
CA LEU A 51 0.59 0.78 -2.95
C LEU A 51 1.59 1.40 -1.96
N LYS A 52 2.78 0.82 -1.81
CA LYS A 52 3.86 1.39 -0.99
C LYS A 52 4.29 2.78 -1.49
N ASP A 53 4.44 2.94 -2.80
CA ASP A 53 4.81 4.23 -3.40
C ASP A 53 3.73 5.28 -3.16
N MET A 54 2.45 4.91 -3.31
CA MET A 54 1.32 5.79 -3.01
C MET A 54 1.25 6.18 -1.53
N ILE A 55 1.48 5.23 -0.62
CA ILE A 55 1.58 5.47 0.83
C ILE A 55 2.67 6.51 1.11
N THR A 56 3.87 6.28 0.57
CA THR A 56 5.03 7.16 0.77
C THR A 56 4.75 8.57 0.24
N HIS A 57 4.17 8.67 -0.96
CA HIS A 57 3.78 9.95 -1.55
C HIS A 57 2.75 10.70 -0.70
N LEU A 58 1.77 10.00 -0.16
CA LEU A 58 0.73 10.59 0.68
C LEU A 58 1.24 10.97 2.07
N GLU A 59 2.15 10.18 2.64
CA GLU A 59 2.86 10.50 3.88
C GLU A 59 3.70 11.77 3.73
N ASN A 60 4.43 11.92 2.61
CA ASN A 60 5.19 13.13 2.32
C ASN A 60 4.31 14.38 2.15
N LYS A 61 3.05 14.23 1.72
CA LYS A 61 2.08 15.34 1.68
C LYS A 61 1.53 15.71 3.06
N LEU A 62 1.43 14.74 3.96
CA LEU A 62 0.93 14.92 5.32
C LEU A 62 2.00 15.43 6.29
N ILE A 63 3.26 15.11 6.02
CA ILE A 63 4.44 15.57 6.76
C ILE A 63 5.25 16.46 5.80
N PRO A 64 4.93 17.76 5.70
CA PRO A 64 5.79 18.68 4.98
C PRO A 64 7.12 18.73 5.77
N ASP A 65 8.19 18.30 5.12
CA ASP A 65 9.56 18.11 5.63
C ASP A 65 9.82 16.90 6.52
N LEU A 66 10.49 15.90 5.94
CA LEU A 66 11.48 15.10 6.67
C LEU A 66 12.57 14.43 5.80
N ASN A 67 12.66 14.68 4.49
CA ASN A 67 13.82 14.24 3.67
C ASN A 67 14.06 15.18 2.47
N ALA A 68 14.90 16.20 2.67
CA ALA A 68 15.71 16.84 1.63
C ALA A 68 17.14 16.27 1.68
#